data_AF-J1AQ32-F1
#
_entry.id   AF-J1AQ32-F1
#
_cell.length_a   1.000
_cell.length_b   1.000
_cell.length_c   1.000
_cell.angle_alpha   90.00
_cell.angle_beta   90.00
_cell.angle_gamma   90.00
#
_symmetry.space_group_name_H-M   'P 1'
#
loop_
_entity.id
_entity.type
_entity.pdbx_description
1 polymer ?
#
loop_
_entity_poly.entity_id
_entity_poly.type
_entity_poly.pdbx_seq_one_letter_code
_entity_poly.pdbx_strand_id
1 'polypeptide(L)'
;MYRNFFPMSASRLDRRTYILKELSHLYSPMIQANPLDRLFHAALQSDEEFIQTLQHVLKNDLRVSVRELSEKSGIAQSTLYKILNGKRSPTLSTLRMILNAVRAFSRPSEEAFIGLIAARYVLESIQERTAVIDGQQIRVREYPVHTFEDAIVAAVRAEREGAIAVVCAPIASSTIEQVVRIPVTTIIPKDSVQRAIEAAARKAWL
;
A
#
# COMPACT_ATOMS: atom_id res chain seq x y z
N MET A 1 7.37 -49.02 -43.97
CA MET A 1 6.04 -48.59 -44.48
C MET A 1 5.26 -48.12 -43.26
N TYR A 2 5.14 -46.86 -42.83
CA TYR A 2 5.32 -45.47 -43.31
C TYR A 2 5.95 -44.65 -42.13
N ARG A 3 7.08 -43.92 -42.24
CA ARG A 3 7.35 -42.51 -42.63
C ARG A 3 6.49 -41.37 -42.01
N ASN A 4 7.15 -40.64 -41.09
CA ASN A 4 7.24 -39.18 -40.84
C ASN A 4 6.00 -38.30 -40.54
N PHE A 5 6.03 -37.53 -39.44
CA PHE A 5 6.44 -36.10 -39.39
C PHE A 5 6.23 -35.51 -37.97
N PHE A 6 7.30 -34.99 -37.35
CA PHE A 6 7.20 -33.91 -36.35
C PHE A 6 7.00 -32.59 -37.11
N PRO A 7 6.28 -31.61 -36.54
CA PRO A 7 7.04 -30.57 -35.85
C PRO A 7 6.42 -30.14 -34.51
N MET A 8 7.32 -29.82 -33.57
CA MET A 8 7.03 -28.94 -32.44
C MET A 8 6.33 -27.67 -32.93
N SER A 9 5.14 -27.36 -32.41
CA SER A 9 4.55 -26.04 -32.56
C SER A 9 5.11 -25.12 -31.46
N ALA A 10 6.01 -24.25 -31.88
CA ALA A 10 6.36 -23.03 -31.18
C ALA A 10 5.14 -22.09 -31.15
N SER A 11 4.76 -21.62 -29.95
CA SER A 11 4.20 -20.28 -29.66
C SER A 11 3.46 -20.24 -28.30
N ARG A 12 4.17 -20.57 -27.21
CA ARG A 12 3.87 -19.94 -25.91
C ARG A 12 4.61 -18.61 -25.86
N LEU A 13 4.19 -17.67 -26.70
CA LEU A 13 4.57 -16.27 -26.54
C LEU A 13 3.68 -15.69 -25.44
N ASP A 14 4.33 -15.57 -24.29
CA ASP A 14 3.99 -14.88 -23.07
C ASP A 14 2.93 -13.75 -23.19
N ARG A 15 1.68 -14.04 -22.80
CA ARG A 15 0.63 -13.01 -22.61
C ARG A 15 0.95 -12.06 -21.45
N ARG A 16 1.86 -12.41 -20.52
CA ARG A 16 2.26 -11.49 -19.43
C ARG A 16 3.08 -10.33 -19.99
N THR A 17 3.91 -10.55 -21.01
CA THR A 17 4.74 -9.49 -21.62
C THR A 17 3.91 -8.43 -22.33
N TYR A 18 2.81 -8.78 -22.99
CA TYR A 18 1.98 -7.81 -23.70
C TYR A 18 1.19 -6.91 -22.74
N ILE A 19 0.57 -7.48 -21.70
CA ILE A 19 -0.19 -6.73 -20.71
C ILE A 19 0.74 -5.83 -19.88
N LEU A 20 1.92 -6.32 -19.49
CA LEU A 20 2.90 -5.52 -18.75
C LEU A 20 3.48 -4.36 -19.59
N LYS A 21 3.59 -4.53 -20.92
CA LYS A 21 4.11 -3.47 -21.80
C LYS A 21 3.09 -2.36 -22.04
N GLU A 22 1.81 -2.70 -22.26
CA GLU A 22 0.72 -1.71 -22.38
C GLU A 22 0.44 -1.00 -21.05
N LEU A 23 0.48 -1.73 -19.94
CA LEU A 23 0.29 -1.13 -18.62
C LEU A 23 1.54 -0.40 -18.11
N SER A 24 2.74 -0.60 -18.68
CA SER A 24 3.96 0.10 -18.24
C SER A 24 3.81 1.63 -18.29
N HIS A 25 3.10 2.14 -19.30
CA HIS A 25 2.81 3.56 -19.45
C HIS A 25 1.81 4.09 -18.41
N LEU A 26 0.98 3.21 -17.83
CA LEU A 26 0.05 3.51 -16.72
C LEU A 26 0.69 3.21 -15.34
N TYR A 27 1.68 2.32 -15.29
CA TYR A 27 2.42 1.93 -14.08
C TYR A 27 3.44 3.00 -13.67
N SER A 28 4.04 3.66 -14.65
CA SER A 28 5.01 4.76 -14.45
C SER A 28 4.44 5.97 -13.71
N PRO A 29 3.24 6.52 -14.03
CA PRO A 29 2.65 7.62 -13.27
C PRO A 29 2.15 7.21 -11.87
N MET A 30 1.83 5.93 -11.64
CA MET A 30 1.35 5.44 -10.33
C MET A 30 2.47 5.17 -9.31
N ILE A 31 3.72 5.07 -9.74
CA ILE A 31 4.90 5.07 -8.84
C ILE A 31 5.30 6.51 -8.47
N GLN A 32 4.77 7.52 -9.18
CA GLN A 32 5.13 8.93 -8.98
C GLN A 32 4.28 9.68 -7.92
N ALA A 33 3.29 9.04 -7.29
CA ALA A 33 2.43 9.71 -6.31
C ALA A 33 3.01 9.78 -4.89
N ASN A 34 3.80 8.79 -4.46
CA ASN A 34 4.37 8.74 -3.12
C ASN A 34 5.74 9.45 -3.07
N PRO A 35 5.93 10.46 -2.20
CA PRO A 35 7.20 11.16 -2.04
C PRO A 35 8.39 10.23 -1.74
N LEU A 36 8.18 9.14 -0.99
CA LEU A 36 9.24 8.18 -0.66
C LEU A 36 9.71 7.36 -1.85
N ASP A 37 8.77 6.88 -2.66
CA ASP A 37 9.08 6.07 -3.85
C ASP A 37 9.86 6.90 -4.87
N ARG A 38 9.44 8.16 -5.07
CA ARG A 38 10.19 9.12 -5.91
C ARG A 38 11.62 9.33 -5.43
N LEU A 39 11.81 9.54 -4.12
CA LEU A 39 13.15 9.71 -3.55
C LEU A 39 14.01 8.45 -3.71
N PHE A 40 13.43 7.26 -3.52
CA PHE A 40 14.15 6.01 -3.67
C PHE A 40 14.58 5.79 -5.13
N HIS A 41 13.69 6.02 -6.09
CA HIS A 41 14.01 5.94 -7.51
C HIS A 41 15.06 6.96 -7.93
N ALA A 42 14.95 8.21 -7.49
CA ALA A 42 15.92 9.25 -7.78
C ALA A 42 17.31 8.93 -7.23
N ALA A 43 17.39 8.38 -6.00
CA ALA A 43 18.64 7.92 -5.39
C ALA A 43 19.33 6.79 -6.17
N LEU A 44 18.59 5.95 -6.88
CA LEU A 44 19.15 4.90 -7.74
C LEU A 44 19.64 5.44 -9.10
N GLN A 45 19.11 6.60 -9.54
CA GLN A 45 19.48 7.21 -10.81
C GLN A 45 20.76 8.03 -10.70
N SER A 46 20.78 9.02 -9.80
CA SER A 46 21.98 9.83 -9.53
C SER A 46 21.82 10.68 -8.26
N ASP A 47 22.94 11.17 -7.73
CA ASP A 47 22.93 12.13 -6.64
C ASP A 47 22.19 13.43 -7.00
N GLU A 48 22.30 13.87 -8.25
CA GLU A 48 21.67 15.10 -8.74
C GLU A 48 20.15 14.96 -8.79
N GLU A 49 19.64 13.85 -9.35
CA GLU A 49 18.21 13.51 -9.36
C GLU A 49 17.65 13.40 -7.94
N PHE A 50 18.39 12.74 -7.04
CA PHE A 50 18.00 12.65 -5.64
C PHE A 50 17.88 14.02 -4.98
N ILE A 51 18.86 14.91 -5.19
CA ILE A 51 18.85 16.25 -4.61
C ILE A 51 17.66 17.06 -5.12
N GLN A 52 17.42 17.05 -6.43
CA GLN A 52 16.30 17.78 -7.05
C GLN A 52 14.96 17.26 -6.52
N THR A 53 14.80 15.93 -6.46
CA THR A 53 13.59 15.29 -5.93
C THR A 53 13.39 15.62 -4.45
N LEU A 54 14.44 15.59 -3.64
CA LEU A 54 14.38 15.96 -2.22
C LEU A 54 13.98 17.41 -2.00
N GLN A 55 14.53 18.33 -2.78
CA GLN A 55 14.12 19.74 -2.72
C GLN A 55 12.64 19.91 -3.09
N HIS A 56 12.18 19.22 -4.13
CA HIS A 56 10.78 19.26 -4.54
C HIS A 56 9.86 18.70 -3.44
N VAL A 57 10.17 17.52 -2.90
CA VAL A 57 9.38 16.87 -1.84
C VAL A 57 9.28 17.77 -0.60
N LEU A 58 10.38 18.35 -0.17
CA LEU A 58 10.39 19.23 1.01
C LEU A 58 9.56 20.49 0.80
N LYS A 59 9.70 21.16 -0.36
CA LYS A 59 9.03 22.44 -0.62
C LYS A 59 7.56 22.28 -1.00
N ASN A 60 7.26 21.36 -1.92
CA ASN A 60 5.98 21.31 -2.60
C ASN A 60 5.02 20.31 -1.95
N ASP A 61 5.52 19.13 -1.58
CA ASP A 61 4.67 18.07 -1.04
C ASP A 61 4.45 18.24 0.46
N LEU A 62 5.55 18.40 1.21
CA LEU A 62 5.52 18.35 2.68
C LEU A 62 5.54 19.73 3.33
N ARG A 63 5.96 20.78 2.60
CA ARG A 63 6.19 22.13 3.13
C ARG A 63 7.06 22.15 4.39
N VAL A 64 8.08 21.29 4.40
CA VAL A 64 9.02 21.09 5.51
C VAL A 64 10.32 21.86 5.23
N SER A 65 10.80 22.58 6.24
CA SER A 65 12.08 23.28 6.18
C SER A 65 13.29 22.36 6.39
N VAL A 66 14.47 22.80 5.96
CA VAL A 66 15.74 22.08 6.21
C VAL A 66 16.01 21.94 7.71
N ARG A 67 15.56 22.91 8.51
CA ARG A 67 15.67 22.86 9.97
C ARG A 67 14.87 21.71 10.55
N GLU A 68 13.60 21.59 10.18
CA GLU A 68 12.73 20.49 10.64
C GLU A 68 13.26 19.14 10.17
N LEU A 69 13.73 19.05 8.92
CA LEU A 69 14.37 17.83 8.41
C LEU A 69 15.62 17.47 9.24
N SER A 70 16.43 18.45 9.63
CA SER A 70 17.60 18.23 10.48
C SER A 70 17.22 17.68 11.85
N GLU A 71 16.26 18.32 12.50
CA GLU A 71 15.75 17.90 13.81
C GLU A 71 15.18 16.48 13.76
N LYS A 72 14.45 16.14 12.69
CA LYS A 72 13.83 14.82 12.55
C LYS A 72 14.78 13.71 12.11
N SER A 73 15.73 14.01 11.23
CA SER A 73 16.69 13.02 10.70
C SER A 73 17.88 12.80 11.63
N GLY A 74 18.18 13.75 12.52
CA GLY A 74 19.43 13.77 13.30
C GLY A 74 20.65 14.17 12.48
N ILE A 75 20.48 14.61 11.23
CA ILE A 75 21.56 15.11 10.38
C ILE A 75 21.74 16.60 10.66
N ALA A 76 22.96 17.06 10.92
CA ALA A 76 23.24 18.49 11.10
C ALA A 76 22.78 19.33 9.89
N GLN A 77 22.13 20.47 10.13
CA GLN A 77 21.64 21.37 9.07
C GLN A 77 22.72 21.73 8.05
N SER A 78 23.95 21.99 8.51
CA SER A 78 25.08 22.30 7.63
C SER A 78 25.42 21.16 6.66
N THR A 79 25.21 19.91 7.07
CA THR A 79 25.38 18.74 6.21
C THR A 79 24.24 18.63 5.20
N LEU A 80 22.99 18.85 5.63
CA LEU A 80 21.85 18.87 4.73
C LEU A 80 21.98 19.97 3.66
N TYR A 81 22.42 21.18 4.03
CA TYR A 81 22.67 22.24 3.06
C TYR A 81 23.80 21.89 2.08
N LYS A 82 24.86 21.19 2.52
CA LYS A 82 25.90 20.72 1.60
C LYS A 82 25.35 19.69 0.61
N ILE A 83 24.49 18.79 1.06
CA ILE A 83 23.83 17.80 0.20
C ILE A 83 22.89 18.49 -0.79
N LEU A 84 21.96 19.32 -0.29
CA LEU A 84 20.95 19.99 -1.12
C LEU A 84 21.55 20.94 -2.16
N ASN A 85 22.77 21.44 -1.93
CA ASN A 85 23.48 22.30 -2.88
C ASN A 85 24.47 21.52 -3.77
N GLY A 86 24.44 20.18 -3.77
CA GLY A 86 25.34 19.33 -4.58
C GLY A 86 26.80 19.34 -4.14
N LYS A 87 27.13 19.95 -3.00
CA LYS A 87 28.50 20.05 -2.48
C LYS A 87 28.96 18.77 -1.76
N ARG A 88 28.05 17.82 -1.52
CA ARG A 88 28.32 16.55 -0.85
C ARG A 88 27.30 15.49 -1.27
N SER A 89 27.79 14.35 -1.73
CA SER A 89 26.96 13.16 -1.94
C SER A 89 26.52 12.53 -0.60
N PRO A 90 25.25 12.15 -0.43
CA PRO A 90 24.78 11.46 0.77
C PRO A 90 25.28 10.01 0.80
N THR A 91 25.80 9.58 1.94
CA THR A 91 26.12 8.16 2.14
C THR A 91 24.83 7.33 2.24
N LEU A 92 24.92 6.00 2.11
CA LEU A 92 23.77 5.11 2.32
C LEU A 92 23.13 5.28 3.71
N SER A 93 23.94 5.55 4.74
CA SER A 93 23.42 5.87 6.09
C SER A 93 22.64 7.18 6.08
N THR A 94 23.18 8.22 5.45
CA THR A 94 22.51 9.52 5.30
C THR A 94 21.21 9.42 4.51
N LEU A 95 21.20 8.65 3.40
CA LEU A 95 20.01 8.36 2.61
C LEU A 95 18.92 7.72 3.48
N ARG A 96 19.25 6.67 4.26
CA ARG A 96 18.30 6.04 5.17
C ARG A 96 17.74 7.01 6.21
N MET A 97 18.59 7.84 6.80
CA MET A 97 18.15 8.85 7.78
C MET A 97 17.19 9.87 7.16
N ILE A 98 17.47 10.35 5.95
CA ILE A 98 16.58 11.26 5.20
C ILE A 98 15.25 10.56 4.88
N LEU A 99 15.28 9.35 4.30
CA LEU A 99 14.06 8.62 3.94
C LEU A 99 13.18 8.33 5.15
N ASN A 100 13.77 7.95 6.29
CA ASN A 100 13.03 7.72 7.53
C ASN A 100 12.42 9.02 8.09
N ALA A 101 13.14 10.14 8.00
CA ALA A 101 12.60 11.44 8.42
C ALA A 101 11.45 11.88 7.53
N VAL A 102 11.60 11.78 6.20
CA VAL A 102 10.55 12.08 5.22
C VAL A 102 9.31 11.23 5.49
N ARG A 103 9.45 9.92 5.72
CA ARG A 103 8.34 9.04 6.09
C ARG A 103 7.56 9.54 7.30
N ALA A 104 8.26 10.07 8.29
CA ALA A 104 7.64 10.57 9.51
C ALA A 104 6.96 11.94 9.34
N PHE A 105 7.29 12.70 8.29
CA PHE A 105 6.56 13.90 7.88
C PHE A 105 5.38 13.57 6.98
N SER A 106 5.50 12.52 6.18
CA SER A 106 4.42 11.94 5.38
C SER A 106 3.41 11.17 6.24
N ARG A 107 3.18 11.58 7.50
CA ARG A 107 2.15 10.97 8.37
C ARG A 107 0.87 10.87 7.58
N PRO A 108 0.15 9.74 7.68
CA PRO A 108 -1.11 9.63 6.99
C PRO A 108 -2.01 10.76 7.55
N SER A 109 -2.66 11.48 6.65
CA SER A 109 -3.37 12.74 6.95
C SER A 109 -4.34 12.57 8.12
N GLU A 110 -4.87 13.67 8.68
CA GLU A 110 -6.00 13.59 9.63
C GLU A 110 -7.24 12.86 9.03
N GLU A 111 -7.21 12.55 7.72
CA GLU A 111 -8.19 11.73 7.00
C GLU A 111 -7.83 10.25 6.94
N ALA A 112 -6.70 9.80 7.49
CA ALA A 112 -6.27 8.41 7.46
C ALA A 112 -7.25 7.48 8.19
N PHE A 113 -7.64 6.39 7.54
CA PHE A 113 -8.57 5.43 8.10
C PHE A 113 -8.22 3.99 7.70
N ILE A 114 -8.78 3.03 8.43
CA ILE A 114 -8.78 1.61 8.08
C ILE A 114 -10.07 1.30 7.32
N GLY A 115 -9.95 0.77 6.11
CA GLY A 115 -11.10 0.32 5.33
C GLY A 115 -11.56 -1.06 5.79
N LEU A 116 -12.79 -1.17 6.31
CA LEU A 116 -13.37 -2.44 6.71
C LEU A 116 -14.35 -2.93 5.65
N ILE A 117 -13.97 -3.99 4.94
CA ILE A 117 -14.73 -4.60 3.86
C ILE A 117 -15.39 -5.86 4.39
N ALA A 118 -16.71 -5.81 4.57
CA ALA A 118 -17.46 -6.94 5.08
C ALA A 118 -18.91 -6.91 4.62
N ALA A 119 -19.61 -8.03 4.78
CA ALA A 119 -21.04 -8.06 4.57
C ALA A 119 -21.75 -7.15 5.58
N ARG A 120 -22.88 -6.55 5.17
CA ARG A 120 -23.62 -5.57 6.00
C ARG A 120 -23.93 -6.09 7.40
N TYR A 121 -24.36 -7.35 7.54
CA TYR A 121 -24.67 -7.95 8.85
C TYR A 121 -23.46 -8.08 9.78
N VAL A 122 -22.24 -8.18 9.22
CA VAL A 122 -21.00 -8.18 10.03
C VAL A 122 -20.72 -6.78 10.54
N LEU A 123 -20.90 -5.76 9.69
CA LEU A 123 -20.67 -4.36 10.06
C LEU A 123 -21.62 -3.87 11.15
N GLU A 124 -22.89 -4.29 11.09
CA GLU A 124 -23.89 -3.98 12.12
C GLU A 124 -23.54 -4.52 13.51
N SER A 125 -22.71 -5.57 13.59
CA SER A 125 -22.28 -6.18 14.85
C SER A 125 -21.12 -5.48 15.55
N ILE A 126 -20.54 -4.46 14.92
CA ILE A 126 -19.33 -3.79 15.41
C ILE A 126 -19.70 -2.65 16.36
N GLN A 127 -19.17 -2.73 17.59
CA GLN A 127 -19.45 -1.75 18.64
C GLN A 127 -18.56 -0.52 18.56
N GLU A 128 -17.28 -0.68 18.19
CA GLU A 128 -16.30 0.42 18.10
C GLU A 128 -15.81 0.65 16.67
N ARG A 129 -16.00 1.87 16.17
CA ARG A 129 -15.61 2.32 14.81
C ARG A 129 -14.25 3.02 14.79
N THR A 130 -13.45 2.79 15.83
CA THR A 130 -12.15 3.41 16.03
C THR A 130 -11.19 2.35 16.55
N ALA A 131 -10.01 2.23 15.94
CA ALA A 131 -8.92 1.42 16.46
C ALA A 131 -7.97 2.32 17.28
N VAL A 132 -7.58 1.89 18.48
CA VAL A 132 -6.54 2.60 19.27
C VAL A 132 -5.20 1.94 18.99
N ILE A 133 -4.25 2.69 18.43
CA ILE A 133 -2.87 2.23 18.20
C ILE A 133 -1.93 3.29 18.77
N ASP A 134 -1.01 2.89 19.66
CA ASP A 134 -0.01 3.79 20.28
C ASP A 134 -0.60 5.08 20.89
N GLY A 135 -1.80 4.98 21.47
CA GLY A 135 -2.53 6.11 22.06
C GLY A 135 -3.26 7.02 21.06
N GLN A 136 -3.27 6.70 19.77
CA GLN A 136 -3.99 7.42 18.72
C GLN A 136 -5.26 6.67 18.31
N GLN A 137 -6.36 7.39 18.14
CA GLN A 137 -7.58 6.85 17.56
C GLN A 137 -7.52 6.94 16.03
N ILE A 138 -7.54 5.79 15.37
CA ILE A 138 -7.65 5.66 13.92
C ILE A 138 -9.09 5.33 13.58
N ARG A 139 -9.68 6.08 12.65
CA ARG A 139 -11.07 5.86 12.22
C ARG A 139 -11.16 4.58 11.39
N VAL A 140 -12.25 3.85 11.56
CA VAL A 140 -12.62 2.74 10.68
C VAL A 140 -13.73 3.20 9.76
N ARG A 141 -13.57 2.98 8.46
CA ARG A 141 -14.58 3.29 7.45
C ARG A 141 -15.12 2.00 6.84
N GLU A 142 -16.42 1.85 6.86
CA GLU A 142 -17.12 0.64 6.43
C GLU A 142 -17.34 0.64 4.90
N TYR A 143 -17.07 -0.50 4.27
CA TYR A 143 -17.35 -0.79 2.87
C TYR A 143 -18.22 -2.05 2.79
N PRO A 144 -19.55 -1.90 2.82
CA PRO A 144 -20.46 -3.04 2.74
C PRO A 144 -20.39 -3.68 1.36
N VAL A 145 -20.25 -5.01 1.33
CA VAL A 145 -20.17 -5.80 0.09
C VAL A 145 -21.10 -7.01 0.14
N HIS A 146 -21.51 -7.48 -1.05
CA HIS A 146 -22.42 -8.62 -1.18
C HIS A 146 -21.77 -9.82 -1.88
N THR A 147 -20.82 -9.56 -2.77
CA THR A 147 -20.10 -10.57 -3.52
C THR A 147 -18.60 -10.50 -3.27
N PHE A 148 -17.89 -11.50 -3.76
CA PHE A 148 -16.43 -11.53 -3.73
C PHE A 148 -15.84 -10.44 -4.65
N GLU A 149 -16.44 -10.23 -5.81
CA GLU A 149 -16.05 -9.20 -6.78
C GLU A 149 -16.22 -7.80 -6.20
N ASP A 150 -17.32 -7.56 -5.49
CA ASP A 150 -17.56 -6.30 -4.78
C ASP A 150 -16.46 -6.03 -3.74
N ALA A 151 -15.96 -7.07 -3.07
CA ALA A 151 -14.88 -6.94 -2.09
C ALA A 151 -13.57 -6.47 -2.74
N ILE A 152 -13.26 -6.95 -3.94
CA ILE A 152 -12.08 -6.51 -4.70
C ILE A 152 -12.23 -5.03 -5.10
N VAL A 153 -13.40 -4.66 -5.65
CA VAL A 153 -13.68 -3.27 -6.04
C VAL A 153 -13.63 -2.34 -4.83
N ALA A 154 -14.21 -2.76 -3.70
CA ALA A 154 -14.20 -2.02 -2.45
C ALA A 154 -12.79 -1.81 -1.91
N ALA A 155 -11.90 -2.81 -2.03
CA ALA A 155 -10.51 -2.69 -1.59
C ALA A 155 -9.74 -1.63 -2.39
N VAL A 156 -9.86 -1.67 -3.71
CA VAL A 156 -9.24 -0.66 -4.59
C VAL A 156 -9.83 0.72 -4.30
N ARG A 157 -11.14 0.80 -4.06
CA ARG A 157 -11.79 2.06 -3.70
C ARG A 157 -11.29 2.60 -2.35
N ALA A 158 -11.18 1.75 -1.33
CA ALA A 158 -10.68 2.15 -0.02
C ALA A 158 -9.26 2.70 -0.11
N GLU A 159 -8.37 2.04 -0.86
CA GLU A 159 -7.02 2.53 -1.13
C GLU A 159 -7.03 3.90 -1.81
N ARG A 160 -7.84 4.08 -2.86
CA ARG A 160 -7.98 5.37 -3.56
C ARG A 160 -8.52 6.49 -2.69
N GLU A 161 -9.38 6.15 -1.73
CA GLU A 161 -9.94 7.09 -0.76
C GLU A 161 -8.98 7.42 0.39
N GLY A 162 -7.77 6.84 0.40
CA GLY A 162 -6.73 7.16 1.39
C GLY A 162 -6.67 6.20 2.58
N ALA A 163 -7.27 5.01 2.46
CA ALA A 163 -7.13 3.99 3.50
C ALA A 163 -5.64 3.63 3.69
N ILE A 164 -5.19 3.55 4.94
CA ILE A 164 -3.82 3.15 5.27
C ILE A 164 -3.66 1.63 5.39
N ALA A 165 -4.77 0.92 5.53
CA ALA A 165 -4.87 -0.54 5.56
C ALA A 165 -6.32 -0.95 5.29
N VAL A 166 -6.51 -2.20 4.86
CA VAL A 166 -7.84 -2.80 4.71
C VAL A 166 -7.98 -4.07 5.53
N VAL A 167 -9.16 -4.26 6.09
CA VAL A 167 -9.59 -5.47 6.78
C VAL A 167 -10.68 -6.14 5.95
N CYS A 168 -10.55 -7.43 5.67
CA CYS A 168 -11.52 -8.16 4.83
C CYS A 168 -11.74 -9.61 5.31
N ALA A 169 -12.69 -10.31 4.68
CA ALA A 169 -12.92 -11.73 4.94
C ALA A 169 -11.74 -12.59 4.43
N PRO A 170 -11.39 -13.70 5.12
CA PRO A 170 -10.26 -14.55 4.74
C PRO A 170 -10.28 -15.05 3.30
N ILE A 171 -11.46 -15.32 2.74
CA ILE A 171 -11.59 -15.81 1.35
C ILE A 171 -11.10 -14.80 0.32
N ALA A 172 -11.16 -13.50 0.62
CA ALA A 172 -10.80 -12.42 -0.30
C ALA A 172 -9.36 -11.91 -0.14
N SER A 173 -8.65 -12.31 0.92
CA SER A 173 -7.41 -11.65 1.32
C SER A 173 -6.31 -11.79 0.29
N SER A 174 -6.06 -13.01 -0.20
CA SER A 174 -4.97 -13.29 -1.15
C SER A 174 -5.17 -12.60 -2.49
N THR A 175 -6.42 -12.45 -2.93
CA THR A 175 -6.74 -11.71 -4.15
C THR A 175 -6.64 -10.21 -3.94
N ILE A 176 -7.11 -9.70 -2.79
CA ILE A 176 -7.01 -8.28 -2.46
C ILE A 176 -5.54 -7.85 -2.34
N GLU A 177 -4.69 -8.64 -1.68
CA GLU A 177 -3.24 -8.41 -1.57
C GLU A 177 -2.53 -8.27 -2.93
N GLN A 178 -3.07 -8.88 -3.99
CA GLN A 178 -2.51 -8.77 -5.33
C GLN A 178 -2.91 -7.49 -6.07
N VAL A 179 -3.96 -6.78 -5.62
CA VAL A 179 -4.52 -5.63 -6.33
C VAL A 179 -4.35 -4.30 -5.60
N VAL A 180 -4.11 -4.30 -4.29
CA VAL A 180 -3.82 -3.08 -3.50
C VAL A 180 -2.38 -3.06 -3.00
N ARG A 181 -1.84 -1.87 -2.73
CA ARG A 181 -0.48 -1.67 -2.19
C ARG A 181 -0.45 -1.42 -0.69
N ILE A 182 -1.62 -1.20 -0.08
CA ILE A 182 -1.76 -1.01 1.37
C ILE A 182 -1.86 -2.35 2.10
N PRO A 183 -1.42 -2.43 3.37
CA PRO A 183 -1.54 -3.64 4.18
C PRO A 183 -2.97 -4.21 4.23
N VAL A 184 -3.07 -5.54 4.12
CA VAL A 184 -4.33 -6.28 4.19
C VAL A 184 -4.31 -7.15 5.45
N THR A 185 -5.42 -7.18 6.18
CA THR A 185 -5.61 -8.05 7.36
C THR A 185 -6.96 -8.78 7.26
N THR A 186 -7.06 -9.96 7.85
CA THR A 186 -8.25 -10.80 7.75
C THR A 186 -9.04 -10.84 9.05
N ILE A 187 -10.37 -10.91 8.91
CA ILE A 187 -11.28 -11.18 10.03
C ILE A 187 -11.13 -12.65 10.43
N ILE A 188 -10.89 -12.94 11.70
CA ILE A 188 -10.84 -14.31 12.24
C ILE A 188 -12.13 -14.59 13.02
N PRO A 189 -13.11 -15.30 12.44
CA PRO A 189 -14.37 -15.59 13.12
C PRO A 189 -14.16 -16.76 14.10
N LYS A 190 -14.15 -16.49 15.41
CA LYS A 190 -14.07 -17.55 16.44
C LYS A 190 -15.47 -18.08 16.79
N ASP A 191 -16.21 -17.35 17.63
CA ASP A 191 -17.48 -17.85 18.21
C ASP A 191 -18.62 -17.98 17.19
N SER A 192 -18.55 -17.25 16.08
CA SER A 192 -19.59 -17.28 15.05
C SER A 192 -19.63 -18.62 14.31
N VAL A 193 -18.48 -19.27 14.11
CA VAL A 193 -18.40 -20.56 13.41
C VAL A 193 -19.02 -21.66 14.27
N GLN A 194 -18.66 -21.71 15.56
CA GLN A 194 -19.19 -22.69 16.50
C GLN A 194 -20.72 -22.60 16.60
N ARG A 195 -21.25 -21.38 16.76
CA ARG A 195 -22.70 -21.14 16.80
C ARG A 195 -23.40 -21.56 15.51
N ALA A 196 -22.79 -21.34 14.35
CA ALA A 196 -23.35 -21.75 13.07
C ALA A 196 -23.43 -23.29 12.94
N ILE A 197 -22.40 -24.00 13.41
CA ILE A 197 -22.38 -25.48 13.45
C ILE A 197 -23.50 -26.00 14.35
N GLU A 198 -23.66 -25.45 15.56
CA GLU A 198 -24.71 -25.85 16.49
C GLU A 198 -26.11 -25.58 15.92
N ALA A 199 -26.31 -24.44 15.26
CA ALA A 199 -27.58 -24.11 14.62
C ALA A 199 -27.90 -25.05 13.45
N ALA A 200 -26.91 -25.39 12.62
CA ALA A 200 -27.08 -26.34 11.52
C ALA A 200 -27.40 -27.74 12.04
N ALA A 201 -26.69 -28.20 13.06
CA ALA A 201 -26.95 -29.45 13.76
C ALA A 201 -28.41 -29.54 14.23
N ARG A 202 -28.88 -28.54 15.01
CA ARG A 202 -30.26 -28.53 15.53
C ARG A 202 -31.32 -28.60 14.41
N LYS A 203 -31.07 -27.96 13.27
CA LYS A 203 -31.99 -27.96 12.12
C LYS A 203 -31.97 -29.27 11.33
N ALA A 204 -30.85 -29.97 11.29
CA ALA A 204 -30.71 -31.22 10.56
C ALA A 204 -31.25 -32.44 11.34
N TRP A 205 -31.30 -32.34 12.67
CA TRP A 205 -31.82 -33.39 13.56
C TRP A 205 -33.33 -33.29 13.85
N LEU A 206 -33.98 -32.18 13.46
CA LEU A 206 -35.44 -32.01 13.46
C LEU A 206 -35.99 -32.28 12.06
#